data_AF-A0A839Y263-F1
#
_entry.id   AF-A0A839Y263-F1
#
_cell.length_a   1.000
_cell.length_b   1.000
_cell.length_c   1.000
_cell.angle_alpha   90.00
_cell.angle_beta   90.00
_cell.angle_gamma   90.00
#
_symmetry.space_group_name_H-M   'P 1'
#
loop_
_entity.id
_entity.type
_entity.pdbx_description
1 polymer ?
#
loop_
_entity_poly.entity_id
_entity_poly.type
_entity_poly.pdbx_seq_one_letter_code
_entity_poly.pdbx_strand_id
1 'polypeptide(L)' 'MSTIEKTVWTCDNCRHTNAVERKRCTDCGTTRH' A
#
# COMPACT_ATOMS: atom_id res chain seq x y z
N MET A 1 0.03 23.11 8.64
CA MET A 1 -0.68 21.82 8.75
C MET A 1 0.07 20.84 7.85
N SER A 2 0.81 19.91 8.43
CA SER A 2 1.73 19.03 7.70
C SER A 2 0.95 18.12 6.76
N THR A 3 1.11 18.35 5.45
CA THR A 3 0.59 17.51 4.38
C THR A 3 1.27 16.16 4.47
N ILE A 4 0.61 15.20 5.11
CA ILE A 4 1.06 13.81 5.20
C ILE A 4 1.10 13.28 3.75
N GLU A 5 2.29 13.26 3.18
CA GLU A 5 2.58 12.48 1.98
C GLU A 5 2.17 11.04 2.29
N LYS A 6 1.08 10.58 1.68
CA LYS A 6 0.63 9.19 1.80
C LYS A 6 1.62 8.31 1.03
N THR A 7 2.74 8.00 1.68
CA THR A 7 3.82 7.11 1.20
C THR A 7 3.47 5.63 1.35
N VAL A 8 2.20 5.31 1.62
CA VAL A 8 1.69 3.97 1.79
C VAL A 8 0.36 3.78 1.08
N TRP A 9 0.07 2.55 0.64
CA TRP A 9 -1.22 2.13 0.11
C TRP A 9 -1.74 0.94 0.91
N THR A 10 -3.05 0.90 1.13
CA THR A 10 -3.71 -0.23 1.76
C THR A 10 -4.15 -1.21 0.67
N CYS A 11 -3.84 -2.48 0.85
CA CYS A 11 -4.23 -3.53 -0.09
C CYS A 11 -5.73 -3.79 -0.02
N ASP A 12 -6.44 -3.66 -1.13
CA ASP A 12 -7.89 -3.89 -1.15
C ASP A 12 -8.28 -5.36 -0.90
N ASN A 13 -7.35 -6.29 -1.10
CA ASN A 13 -7.60 -7.72 -0.92
C ASN A 13 -7.49 -8.16 0.56
N CYS A 14 -6.37 -7.87 1.22
CA CYS A 14 -6.13 -8.32 2.61
C CYS A 14 -6.10 -7.17 3.64
N ARG A 15 -6.28 -5.93 3.21
CA ARG A 15 -6.19 -4.70 4.04
C ARG A 15 -4.83 -4.44 4.68
N HIS A 16 -3.77 -5.12 4.23
CA HIS A 16 -2.41 -4.83 4.66
C HIS A 16 -1.91 -3.50 4.10
N THR A 17 -1.19 -2.73 4.92
CA THR A 17 -0.58 -1.45 4.50
C THR A 17 0.81 -1.71 3.93
N ASN A 18 1.04 -1.25 2.71
CA ASN A 18 2.27 -1.45 1.95
C ASN A 18 2.92 -0.09 1.64
N ALA A 19 4.25 -0.06 1.49
CA ALA A 19 4.95 1.14 1.01
C ALA A 19 4.56 1.50 -0.44
N VAL A 20 4.51 2.80 -0.77
CA VAL A 20 4.11 3.32 -2.08
C VAL A 20 4.96 2.79 -3.24
N GLU A 21 6.24 2.53 -2.98
CA GLU A 21 7.21 1.94 -3.94
C GLU A 21 6.87 0.49 -4.32
N ARG A 22 6.10 -0.22 -3.48
CA ARG A 22 5.75 -1.62 -3.70
C ARG A 22 4.57 -1.71 -4.66
N LYS A 23 4.78 -2.33 -5.81
CA LYS A 23 3.70 -2.66 -6.77
C LYS A 23 2.85 -3.85 -6.32
N ARG A 24 3.38 -4.70 -5.43
CA ARG A 24 2.74 -5.93 -4.97
C ARG A 24 2.66 -5.95 -3.44
N CYS A 25 1.55 -6.42 -2.91
CA CYS A 25 1.34 -6.57 -1.48
C CYS A 25 2.34 -7.59 -0.91
N THR A 26 3.00 -7.22 0.19
CA THR A 26 3.98 -8.08 0.87
C THR A 26 3.35 -9.23 1.63
N ASP A 27 2.05 -9.15 1.93
CA ASP A 27 1.32 -10.13 2.72
C ASP A 27 0.60 -11.15 1.82
N CYS A 28 -0.33 -10.70 0.98
CA CYS A 28 -1.13 -11.59 0.14
C CYS A 28 -0.64 -11.72 -1.32
N GLY A 29 0.36 -10.94 -1.73
CA GLY A 29 0.87 -10.98 -3.11
C GLY A 29 -0.01 -10.29 -4.16
N THR A 30 -1.13 -9.67 -3.79
CA THR A 30 -1.98 -8.91 -4.72
C THR A 30 -1.25 -7.68 -5.27
N THR A 31 -1.29 -7.48 -6.58
CA THR A 31 -0.73 -6.28 -7.24
C THR A 31 -1.70 -5.11 -7.11
N ARG A 32 -1.19 -3.91 -6.81
CA ARG A 32 -2.00 -2.68 -6.87
C ARG A 32 -2.23 -2.35 -8.34
N HIS A 33 -3.49 -2.31 -8.77
CA HIS A 33 -3.86 -1.88 -10.13
C HIS A 33 -3.70 -0.36 -10.29
#